data_AF-A0A6G4JZ74-F1
#
_entry.id   AF-A0A6G4JZ74-F1
#
_cell.length_a   1.000
_cell.length_b   1.000
_cell.length_c   1.000
_cell.angle_alpha   90.00
_cell.angle_beta   90.00
_cell.angle_gamma   90.00
#
_symmetry.space_group_name_H-M   'P 1'
#
loop_
_entity.id
_entity.type
_entity.pdbx_description
1 polymer ?
#
loop_
_entity_poly.entity_id
_entity_poly.type
_entity_poly.pdbx_seq_one_letter_code
_entity_poly.pdbx_strand_id
1 'polypeptide(L)'
;GVLEMARGLAYSLTDSRTVYIGSAVDWLANPIALGIAPSFLIAIAITVVDQIVLVRTVFGRYLVAIGTNEEAVRLAGVNPRPYKIAVFALMGLLSGLAALFQVSRLEAADPNAGVGMELQVIAAVVIGGTSLM
;
A
#
# COMPACT_ATOMS: atom_id res chain seq x y z
N GLY A 1 18.19 6.67 -6.24
CA GLY A 1 19.00 5.53 -5.75
C GLY A 1 18.23 4.24 -5.88
N VAL A 2 17.54 3.82 -4.82
CA VAL A 2 16.76 2.55 -4.80
C VAL A 2 15.56 2.57 -5.75
N LEU A 3 14.88 3.71 -5.87
CA LEU A 3 13.74 3.89 -6.79
C LEU A 3 14.14 3.67 -8.26
N GLU A 4 15.23 4.31 -8.70
CA GLU A 4 15.77 4.16 -10.05
C GLU A 4 16.30 2.75 -10.31
N MET A 5 16.86 2.07 -9.30
CA MET A 5 17.24 0.66 -9.43
C MET A 5 16.03 -0.26 -9.55
N ALA A 6 14.97 -0.04 -8.75
CA ALA A 6 13.74 -0.80 -8.83
C ALA A 6 13.01 -0.57 -10.18
N ARG A 7 12.98 0.67 -10.68
CA ARG A 7 12.47 0.99 -12.01
C ARG A 7 13.31 0.37 -13.11
N GLY A 8 14.65 0.46 -13.04
CA GLY A 8 15.56 -0.17 -14.00
C GLY A 8 15.37 -1.69 -14.07
N LEU A 9 15.20 -2.34 -12.93
CA LEU A 9 14.85 -3.77 -12.87
C LEU A 9 13.48 -4.06 -13.49
N ALA A 10 12.47 -3.24 -13.20
CA ALA A 10 11.15 -3.38 -13.80
C ALA A 10 11.18 -3.21 -15.34
N TYR A 11 11.92 -2.21 -15.85
CA TYR A 11 12.12 -2.02 -17.28
C TYR A 11 12.87 -3.20 -17.92
N SER A 12 13.91 -3.71 -17.25
CA SER A 12 14.70 -4.84 -17.75
C SER A 12 13.93 -6.16 -17.76
N LEU A 13 12.98 -6.37 -16.83
CA LEU A 13 12.16 -7.58 -16.77
C LEU A 13 10.94 -7.52 -17.71
N THR A 14 10.49 -6.32 -18.07
CA THR A 14 9.26 -6.11 -18.86
C THR A 14 9.55 -5.93 -20.36
N ASP A 15 10.82 -5.89 -20.80
CA ASP A 15 11.24 -5.71 -22.21
C ASP A 15 10.50 -4.56 -22.94
N SER A 16 10.04 -3.56 -22.18
CA SER A 16 9.18 -2.45 -22.65
C SER A 16 7.88 -2.88 -23.34
N ARG A 17 7.32 -4.05 -23.02
CA ARG A 17 6.04 -4.53 -23.57
C ARG A 17 5.02 -4.73 -22.47
N THR A 18 3.79 -4.29 -22.73
CA THR A 18 2.65 -4.59 -21.87
C THR A 18 2.39 -6.09 -21.89
N VAL A 19 2.73 -6.76 -20.79
CA VAL A 19 2.48 -8.20 -20.61
C VAL A 19 1.04 -8.37 -20.13
N TYR A 20 0.22 -9.03 -20.96
CA TYR A 20 -1.15 -9.40 -20.61
C TYR A 20 -1.12 -10.57 -19.62
N ILE A 21 -1.49 -10.31 -18.37
CA ILE A 21 -1.65 -11.36 -17.35
C ILE A 21 -3.08 -11.90 -17.52
N GLY A 22 -3.23 -12.90 -18.39
CA GLY A 22 -4.54 -13.40 -18.83
C GLY A 22 -5.46 -13.90 -17.70
N SER A 23 -6.77 -13.87 -17.96
CA SER A 23 -7.97 -14.53 -17.38
C SER A 23 -8.09 -14.89 -15.88
N ALA A 24 -7.01 -15.10 -15.13
CA ALA A 24 -7.03 -15.49 -13.71
C ALA A 24 -7.33 -14.32 -12.75
N VAL A 25 -7.18 -13.07 -13.21
CA VAL A 25 -7.41 -11.84 -12.41
C VAL A 25 -8.54 -10.97 -12.98
N ASP A 26 -9.11 -11.33 -14.13
CA ASP A 26 -10.21 -10.60 -14.77
C ASP A 26 -11.46 -10.53 -13.89
N TRP A 27 -11.70 -11.53 -13.05
CA TRP A 27 -12.83 -11.54 -12.11
C TRP A 27 -12.76 -10.43 -11.06
N LEU A 28 -11.57 -9.84 -10.84
CA LEU A 28 -11.34 -8.75 -9.89
C LEU A 28 -11.64 -7.36 -10.51
N ALA A 29 -11.50 -7.27 -11.84
CA ALA A 29 -11.76 -6.07 -12.63
C ALA A 29 -13.18 -6.06 -13.24
N ASN A 30 -13.76 -7.22 -13.52
CA ASN A 30 -15.08 -7.32 -14.14
C ASN A 30 -16.17 -6.81 -13.20
N PRO A 31 -16.93 -5.76 -13.59
CA PRO A 31 -17.98 -5.20 -12.76
C PRO A 31 -19.14 -6.18 -12.61
N ILE A 32 -19.46 -6.56 -11.39
CA ILE A 32 -20.61 -7.43 -11.12
C ILE A 32 -21.85 -6.55 -10.99
N ALA A 33 -22.76 -6.66 -11.97
CA ALA A 33 -24.18 -6.29 -11.98
C ALA A 33 -24.61 -4.86 -11.55
N LEU A 34 -23.70 -3.97 -11.14
CA LEU A 34 -24.03 -2.61 -10.65
C LEU A 34 -23.01 -1.52 -11.06
N GLY A 35 -22.08 -1.84 -11.97
CA GLY A 35 -21.01 -0.90 -12.38
C GLY A 35 -19.91 -0.70 -11.34
N ILE A 36 -19.92 -1.47 -10.25
CA ILE A 36 -18.90 -1.43 -9.20
C ILE A 36 -17.91 -2.57 -9.41
N ALA A 37 -16.62 -2.24 -9.58
CA ALA A 37 -15.57 -3.23 -9.67
C ALA A 37 -15.34 -3.91 -8.30
N PRO A 38 -15.21 -5.24 -8.23
CA PRO A 38 -14.91 -5.97 -7.00
C PRO A 38 -13.66 -5.46 -6.27
N SER A 39 -12.65 -5.02 -7.02
CA SER A 39 -11.45 -4.35 -6.50
C SER A 39 -11.75 -3.12 -5.63
N PHE A 40 -12.77 -2.33 -5.97
CA PHE A 40 -13.19 -1.18 -5.16
C PHE A 40 -13.81 -1.61 -3.82
N LEU A 41 -14.63 -2.66 -3.83
CA LEU A 41 -15.22 -3.20 -2.60
C LEU A 41 -14.14 -3.78 -1.67
N ILE A 42 -13.14 -4.47 -2.23
CA ILE A 42 -12.02 -5.00 -1.45
C ILE A 42 -11.18 -3.85 -0.87
N ALA A 43 -10.90 -2.80 -1.64
CA ALA A 43 -10.18 -1.63 -1.15
C ALA A 43 -10.91 -0.94 0.01
N ILE A 44 -12.24 -0.77 -0.09
CA ILE A 44 -13.07 -0.26 1.02
C ILE A 44 -12.99 -1.20 2.23
N ALA A 45 -13.14 -2.51 2.04
CA ALA A 45 -13.09 -3.47 3.12
C ALA A 45 -11.75 -3.42 3.86
N ILE A 46 -10.62 -3.37 3.14
CA ILE A 46 -9.27 -3.21 3.70
C ILE A 46 -9.19 -1.90 4.49
N THR A 47 -9.65 -0.79 3.91
CA THR A 47 -9.61 0.53 4.57
C THR A 47 -10.39 0.53 5.89
N VAL A 48 -11.57 -0.09 5.91
CA VAL A 48 -12.39 -0.21 7.12
C VAL A 48 -11.71 -1.10 8.17
N VAL A 49 -11.12 -2.23 7.74
CA VAL A 49 -10.39 -3.13 8.64
C VAL A 49 -9.18 -2.42 9.24
N ASP A 50 -8.36 -1.74 8.43
CA ASP A 50 -7.19 -1.01 8.91
C ASP A 50 -7.58 0.12 9.88
N GLN A 51 -8.66 0.85 9.59
CA GLN A 51 -9.18 1.88 10.48
C GLN A 51 -9.63 1.30 11.83
N ILE A 52 -10.31 0.15 11.81
CA ILE A 52 -10.72 -0.53 13.05
C ILE A 52 -9.50 -1.02 13.81
N VAL A 53 -8.52 -1.61 13.12
CA VAL A 53 -7.27 -2.07 13.73
C VAL A 53 -6.56 -0.89 14.39
N LEU A 54 -6.46 0.25 13.70
CA LEU A 54 -5.79 1.43 14.23
C LEU A 54 -6.51 2.05 15.44
N VAL A 55 -7.85 2.15 15.40
CA VAL A 55 -8.63 2.84 16.45
C VAL A 55 -8.96 1.93 17.64
N ARG A 56 -9.26 0.64 17.39
CA ARG A 56 -9.78 -0.27 18.42
C ARG A 56 -8.75 -1.21 19.02
N THR A 57 -7.56 -1.37 18.44
CA THR A 57 -6.57 -2.34 18.94
C THR A 57 -5.44 -1.69 19.73
N VAL A 58 -4.81 -2.49 20.59
CA VAL A 58 -3.61 -2.10 21.34
C VAL A 58 -2.42 -1.82 20.40
N PHE A 59 -2.36 -2.52 19.26
CA PHE A 59 -1.36 -2.31 18.23
C PHE A 59 -1.40 -0.87 17.69
N GLY A 60 -2.59 -0.35 17.38
CA GLY A 60 -2.77 1.03 16.93
C GLY A 60 -2.34 2.08 17.97
N ARG A 61 -2.62 1.84 19.27
CA ARG A 61 -2.15 2.73 20.35
C ARG A 61 -0.64 2.78 20.46
N TYR A 62 0.04 1.64 20.37
CA TYR A 62 1.50 1.60 20.38
C TYR A 62 2.10 2.29 19.16
N LEU A 63 1.47 2.12 17.99
CA LEU A 63 1.84 2.81 16.76
C LEU A 63 1.84 4.34 16.92
N VAL A 64 0.73 4.90 17.43
CA VAL A 64 0.60 6.35 17.68
C VAL A 64 1.61 6.82 18.73
N ALA A 65 1.80 6.06 19.81
CA ALA A 65 2.76 6.40 20.86
C ALA A 65 4.21 6.38 20.34
N ILE A 66 4.58 5.40 19.52
CA ILE A 66 5.90 5.32 18.87
C ILE A 66 6.11 6.51 17.94
N GLY A 67 5.08 6.92 17.19
CA GLY A 67 5.13 8.07 16.30
C GLY A 67 5.31 9.41 17.03
N THR A 68 4.79 9.54 18.26
CA THR A 68 4.96 10.77 19.06
C THR A 68 6.29 10.80 19.80
N ASN A 69 6.69 9.71 20.46
CA ASN A 69 7.97 9.63 21.17
C ASN A 69 8.43 8.17 21.37
N GLU A 70 9.31 7.69 20.48
CA GLU A 70 9.88 6.34 20.54
C GLU A 70 10.65 6.08 21.84
N GLU A 71 11.38 7.08 22.34
CA GLU A 71 12.19 6.91 23.56
C GLU A 71 11.33 6.74 24.81
N ALA A 72 10.22 7.47 24.90
CA ALA A 72 9.26 7.32 25.98
C ALA A 72 8.62 5.92 25.99
N VAL A 73 8.29 5.36 24.81
CA VAL A 73 7.75 4.00 24.69
C VAL A 73 8.79 2.95 25.12
N ARG A 74 10.06 3.15 24.75
CA ARG A 74 11.17 2.28 25.17
C ARG A 74 11.40 2.34 26.69
N LEU A 75 11.32 3.53 27.28
CA LEU A 75 11.44 3.72 28.74
C LEU A 75 10.24 3.14 29.50
N ALA A 76 9.05 3.10 28.87
CA ALA A 76 7.86 2.43 29.41
C ALA A 76 7.92 0.89 29.33
N GLY A 77 9.04 0.31 28.90
CA GLY A 77 9.26 -1.15 28.86
C GLY A 77 8.74 -1.82 27.58
N VAL A 78 8.29 -1.05 26.58
CA VAL A 78 7.78 -1.59 25.32
C VAL A 78 8.85 -1.45 24.24
N ASN A 79 9.22 -2.57 23.60
CA ASN A 79 10.19 -2.53 22.51
C ASN A 79 9.50 -2.08 21.20
N PRO A 80 9.88 -0.93 20.61
CA PRO A 80 9.24 -0.40 19.40
C PRO A 80 9.63 -1.15 18.10
N ARG A 81 10.73 -1.92 18.12
CA ARG A 81 11.26 -2.62 16.94
C ARG A 81 10.25 -3.55 16.25
N PRO A 82 9.59 -4.50 16.92
CA PRO A 82 8.65 -5.41 16.28
C PRO A 82 7.46 -4.68 15.64
N TYR A 83 6.96 -3.63 16.29
CA TYR A 83 5.86 -2.82 15.77
C TYR A 83 6.25 -2.10 14.47
N LYS A 84 7.45 -1.51 14.42
CA LYS A 84 7.96 -0.89 13.18
C LYS A 84 8.09 -1.90 12.03
N ILE A 85 8.65 -3.08 12.30
CA ILE A 85 8.80 -4.12 11.28
C ILE A 85 7.43 -4.56 10.74
N ALA A 86 6.46 -4.76 11.63
CA ALA A 86 5.10 -5.14 11.25
C ALA A 86 4.44 -4.09 10.34
N VAL A 87 4.63 -2.80 10.63
CA VAL A 87 4.09 -1.69 9.83
C VAL A 87 4.72 -1.65 8.44
N PHE A 88 6.05 -1.76 8.34
CA PHE A 88 6.72 -1.80 7.04
C PHE A 88 6.33 -3.04 6.22
N ALA A 89 6.15 -4.19 6.86
CA ALA A 89 5.65 -5.39 6.20
C ALA A 89 4.21 -5.22 5.68
N LEU A 90 3.33 -4.63 6.50
CA LEU A 90 1.95 -4.33 6.11
C LEU A 90 1.90 -3.36 4.93
N MET A 91 2.72 -2.29 4.95
CA MET A 91 2.82 -1.36 3.82
C MET A 91 3.26 -2.04 2.53
N GLY A 92 4.23 -2.96 2.60
CA GLY A 92 4.66 -3.76 1.45
C GLY A 92 3.54 -4.65 0.90
N LEU A 93 2.80 -5.32 1.80
CA LEU A 93 1.66 -6.17 1.43
C LEU A 93 0.53 -5.36 0.77
N LEU A 94 0.16 -4.22 1.36
CA LEU A 94 -0.88 -3.34 0.82
C LEU A 94 -0.49 -2.71 -0.52
N SER A 95 0.78 -2.29 -0.66
CA SER A 95 1.32 -1.79 -1.92
C SER A 95 1.31 -2.85 -3.02
N GLY A 96 1.68 -4.09 -2.69
CA GLY A 96 1.59 -5.23 -3.62
C GLY A 96 0.16 -5.53 -4.06
N LEU A 97 -0.80 -5.52 -3.14
CA LEU A 97 -2.22 -5.69 -3.46
C LEU A 97 -2.76 -4.56 -4.35
N ALA A 98 -2.40 -3.31 -4.06
CA ALA A 98 -2.77 -2.16 -4.88
C ALA A 98 -2.19 -2.26 -6.30
N ALA A 99 -0.94 -2.71 -6.44
CA ALA A 99 -0.33 -2.96 -7.74
C ALA A 99 -1.07 -4.08 -8.52
N LEU A 100 -1.47 -5.16 -7.84
CA LEU A 100 -2.29 -6.21 -8.46
C LEU A 100 -3.63 -5.69 -8.97
N PHE A 101 -4.31 -4.84 -8.21
CA PHE A 101 -5.57 -4.21 -8.66
C PHE A 101 -5.34 -3.29 -9.86
N GLN A 102 -4.24 -2.54 -9.86
CA GLN A 102 -3.91 -1.63 -10.95
C GLN A 102 -3.60 -2.38 -12.25
N VAL A 103 -2.86 -3.49 -12.17
CA VAL A 103 -2.55 -4.37 -13.31
C VAL A 103 -3.82 -5.06 -13.83
N SER A 104 -4.68 -5.55 -12.92
CA SER A 104 -5.97 -6.17 -13.27
C SER A 104 -6.90 -5.19 -14.00
N ARG A 105 -6.92 -3.91 -13.62
CA ARG A 105 -7.76 -2.90 -14.27
C ARG A 105 -7.28 -2.48 -15.65
N LEU A 106 -5.97 -2.45 -15.86
CA LEU A 106 -5.38 -2.03 -17.15
C LEU A 106 -5.26 -3.20 -18.14
N GLU A 107 -5.49 -4.45 -17.68
CA GLU A 107 -5.20 -5.71 -18.38
C GLU A 107 -3.75 -5.80 -18.93
N ALA A 108 -2.90 -4.84 -18.54
CA ALA A 108 -1.64 -4.54 -19.18
C ALA A 108 -0.74 -3.86 -18.13
N ALA A 109 0.42 -4.47 -17.85
CA ALA A 109 1.42 -3.88 -16.98
C ALA A 109 2.24 -2.84 -17.74
N ASP A 110 1.87 -1.56 -17.63
CA ASP A 110 2.67 -0.45 -18.17
C ASP A 110 3.64 0.08 -17.10
N PRO A 111 4.97 -0.05 -17.29
CA PRO A 111 5.97 0.45 -16.34
C PRO A 111 5.96 1.97 -16.17
N ASN A 112 5.32 2.73 -17.07
CA ASN A 112 5.18 4.18 -16.98
C ASN A 112 3.92 4.65 -16.22
N ALA A 113 2.95 3.76 -15.98
CA ALA A 113 1.69 4.14 -15.33
C ALA A 113 1.88 4.61 -13.87
N GLY A 114 3.04 4.33 -13.26
CA GLY A 114 3.40 4.74 -11.89
C GLY A 114 4.03 6.13 -11.75
N VAL A 115 4.34 6.81 -12.85
CA VAL A 115 5.11 8.07 -12.79
C VAL A 115 4.27 9.19 -12.17
N GLY A 116 4.76 9.77 -11.08
CA GLY A 116 4.07 10.81 -10.32
C GLY A 116 3.09 10.31 -9.27
N MET A 117 2.72 9.02 -9.26
CA MET A 117 1.94 8.43 -8.16
C MET A 117 2.71 8.43 -6.85
N GLU A 118 4.03 8.31 -6.88
CA GLU A 118 4.88 8.41 -5.69
C GLU A 118 4.67 9.73 -4.93
N LEU A 119 4.67 10.85 -5.66
CA LEU A 119 4.43 12.19 -5.12
C LEU A 119 2.98 12.34 -4.61
N GLN A 120 2.02 11.75 -5.32
CA GLN A 120 0.63 11.74 -4.88
C GLN A 120 0.43 10.92 -3.60
N VAL A 121 1.13 9.79 -3.47
CA VAL A 121 1.10 8.96 -2.26
C VAL A 121 1.70 9.72 -1.08
N ILE A 122 2.85 10.40 -1.28
CA ILE A 122 3.43 11.26 -0.24
C ILE A 122 2.43 12.36 0.16
N ALA A 123 1.83 13.04 -0.81
CA ALA A 123 0.85 14.10 -0.55
C ALA A 123 -0.39 13.57 0.20
N ALA A 124 -0.91 12.40 -0.19
CA ALA A 124 -2.06 11.78 0.45
C ALA A 124 -1.77 11.40 1.92
N VAL A 125 -0.59 10.85 2.20
CA VAL A 125 -0.16 10.51 3.57
C VAL A 125 0.00 11.77 4.43
N VAL A 126 0.54 12.85 3.86
CA VAL A 126 0.68 14.15 4.54
C VAL A 126 -0.68 14.77 4.87
N ILE A 127 -1.62 14.81 3.92
CA ILE A 127 -2.99 15.29 4.16
C ILE A 127 -3.71 14.38 5.17
N GLY A 128 -3.42 13.08 5.17
CA GLY A 128 -3.94 12.09 6.10
C GLY A 128 -3.48 12.27 7.55
N GLY A 129 -2.55 13.19 7.84
CA GLY A 129 -2.23 13.62 9.21
C GLY A 129 -0.95 13.05 9.81
N THR A 130 -0.01 12.51 9.01
CA THR A 130 1.34 12.21 9.53
C THR A 130 2.10 13.50 9.84
N SER A 131 2.54 13.67 11.09
CA SER A 131 3.40 14.78 11.50
C SER A 131 4.79 14.64 10.88
N LEU A 132 5.12 15.52 9.93
CA LEU A 132 6.47 15.68 9.38
C LEU A 132 7.26 16.85 10.02
N MET A 133 6.72 17.43 11.10
CA MET A 133 7.41 18.42 11.95
C MET A 133 8.17 17.72 13.07
#